data_AF-A0A1Q6EBI6-F1
#
_entry.id   AF-A0A1Q6EBI6-F1
#
_cell.length_a   1.000
_cell.length_b   1.000
_cell.length_c   1.000
_cell.angle_alpha   90.00
_cell.angle_beta   90.00
_cell.angle_gamma   90.00
#
_symmetry.space_group_name_H-M   'P 1'
#
loop_
_entity.id
_entity.type
_entity.pdbx_description
1 polymer ?
#
loop_
_entity_poly.entity_id
_entity_poly.type
_entity_poly.pdbx_seq_one_letter_code
_entity_poly.pdbx_strand_id
1 'polypeptide(L)'
;MGSMPTGDGISKVYVGSAMLSMAEGMMGDYGDQFKDTMKDIKSVEAYSCESKKMYDTVAAAFEKLLKTLKTEEMVYSEEDGEVSQIYMVIPEGSKEPTAMLIYNADRDFYEINIVVIHGKINASAIPGATD
;
A
#
# COMPACT_ATOMS: atom_id res chain seq x y z
N MET A 1 9.02 -9.62 -1.49
CA MET A 1 9.20 -8.30 -0.85
C MET A 1 9.85 -8.51 0.51
N GLY A 2 10.66 -7.55 0.99
CA GLY A 2 11.26 -7.63 2.32
C GLY A 2 10.19 -7.65 3.41
N SER A 3 10.49 -8.25 4.57
CA SER A 3 9.59 -8.27 5.72
C SER A 3 9.61 -6.90 6.42
N MET A 4 8.43 -6.30 6.63
CA MET A 4 8.30 -5.16 7.54
C MET A 4 8.62 -5.56 8.98
N PRO A 5 9.03 -4.61 9.84
CA PRO A 5 9.23 -4.86 11.26
C PRO A 5 7.97 -5.43 11.92
N THR A 6 8.15 -6.22 12.98
CA THR A 6 7.07 -6.79 13.81
C THR A 6 7.36 -6.49 15.28
N GLY A 7 6.33 -6.46 16.13
CA GLY A 7 6.48 -6.22 17.56
C GLY A 7 5.32 -5.43 18.16
N ASP A 8 5.45 -5.08 19.44
CA ASP A 8 4.43 -4.33 20.17
C ASP A 8 4.17 -2.97 19.52
N GLY A 9 2.89 -2.67 19.28
CA GLY A 9 2.46 -1.45 18.59
C GLY A 9 2.47 -1.55 17.07
N ILE A 10 2.81 -2.71 16.49
CA ILE A 10 2.68 -2.99 15.05
C ILE A 10 1.59 -4.04 14.82
N SER A 11 0.57 -3.66 14.07
CA SER A 11 -0.49 -4.55 13.58
C SER A 11 -0.26 -4.90 12.12
N LYS A 12 -0.44 -6.18 11.77
CA LYS A 12 -0.42 -6.65 10.38
C LYS A 12 -1.73 -7.38 10.06
N VAL A 13 -2.38 -6.95 8.99
CA VAL A 13 -3.52 -7.65 8.39
C VAL A 13 -3.12 -8.14 7.00
N TYR A 14 -3.41 -9.39 6.70
CA TYR A 14 -3.22 -9.98 5.38
C TYR A 14 -4.56 -10.49 4.86
N VAL A 15 -4.96 -10.01 3.70
CA VAL A 15 -6.17 -10.42 2.99
C VAL A 15 -5.75 -11.09 1.68
N GLY A 16 -5.89 -12.40 1.62
CA GLY A 16 -5.64 -13.17 0.40
C GLY A 16 -6.79 -13.08 -0.60
N SER A 17 -6.51 -13.44 -1.85
CA SER A 17 -7.49 -13.44 -2.95
C SER A 17 -8.82 -14.12 -2.61
N ALA A 18 -8.81 -15.25 -1.89
CA ALA A 18 -10.03 -15.95 -1.52
C ALA A 18 -10.98 -15.10 -0.65
N MET A 19 -10.42 -14.30 0.27
CA MET A 19 -11.22 -13.42 1.13
C MET A 19 -11.65 -12.15 0.37
N LEU A 20 -10.81 -11.65 -0.54
CA LEU A 20 -11.18 -10.55 -1.45
C LEU A 20 -12.37 -10.95 -2.35
N SER A 21 -12.34 -12.13 -2.96
CA SER A 21 -13.45 -12.64 -3.77
C SER A 21 -14.73 -12.85 -2.96
N MET A 22 -14.63 -13.21 -1.68
CA MET A 22 -15.80 -13.25 -0.79
C MET A 22 -16.34 -11.85 -0.50
N ALA A 23 -15.46 -10.87 -0.26
CA ALA A 23 -15.85 -9.48 -0.04
C ALA A 23 -16.49 -8.84 -1.28
N GLU A 24 -16.02 -9.16 -2.49
CA GLU A 24 -16.65 -8.75 -3.75
C GLU A 24 -18.12 -9.20 -3.83
N GLY A 25 -18.42 -10.43 -3.40
CA GLY A 25 -19.78 -10.96 -3.35
C GLY A 25 -20.69 -10.25 -2.34
N MET A 26 -20.12 -9.48 -1.40
CA MET A 26 -20.84 -8.76 -0.36
C MET A 26 -21.01 -7.25 -0.65
N MET A 27 -20.30 -6.68 -1.64
CA MET A 27 -20.25 -5.24 -1.90
C MET A 27 -21.43 -4.66 -2.72
N GLY A 28 -22.39 -5.48 -3.17
CA GLY A 28 -23.60 -4.99 -3.87
C GLY A 28 -23.30 -4.20 -5.16
N ASP A 29 -24.14 -3.21 -5.50
CA ASP A 29 -24.04 -2.41 -6.74
C ASP A 29 -22.76 -1.55 -6.84
N TYR A 30 -22.08 -1.23 -5.73
CA TYR A 30 -20.76 -0.59 -5.75
C TYR A 30 -19.62 -1.55 -6.16
N GLY A 31 -19.88 -2.85 -6.07
CA GLY A 31 -18.92 -3.90 -6.42
C GLY A 31 -18.57 -3.93 -7.89
N ASP A 32 -19.45 -3.50 -8.80
CA ASP A 32 -19.19 -3.60 -10.24
C ASP A 32 -18.16 -2.59 -10.76
N GLN A 33 -17.99 -1.42 -10.13
CA GLN A 33 -16.93 -0.46 -10.48
C GLN A 33 -15.55 -0.89 -9.93
N PHE A 34 -15.53 -1.54 -8.76
CA PHE A 34 -14.29 -2.01 -8.15
C PHE A 34 -13.88 -3.41 -8.63
N LYS A 35 -14.78 -4.16 -9.23
CA LYS A 35 -14.57 -5.55 -9.72
C LYS A 35 -13.40 -5.67 -10.67
N ASP A 36 -13.30 -4.78 -11.64
CA ASP A 36 -12.25 -4.87 -12.66
C ASP A 36 -10.88 -4.50 -12.09
N THR A 37 -10.84 -3.61 -11.09
CA THR A 37 -9.62 -3.29 -10.33
C THR A 37 -9.24 -4.42 -9.36
N MET A 38 -10.22 -5.09 -8.75
CA MET A 38 -10.02 -6.15 -7.75
C MET A 38 -9.67 -7.52 -8.36
N LYS A 39 -10.14 -7.84 -9.58
CA LYS A 39 -9.84 -9.10 -10.28
C LYS A 39 -8.36 -9.40 -10.40
N ASP A 40 -7.56 -8.36 -10.59
CA ASP A 40 -6.12 -8.48 -10.80
C ASP A 40 -5.31 -8.37 -9.48
N ILE A 41 -5.98 -8.08 -8.36
CA ILE A 41 -5.41 -8.08 -7.02
C ILE A 41 -5.31 -9.53 -6.51
N LYS A 42 -4.09 -9.94 -6.17
CA LYS A 42 -3.77 -11.24 -5.59
C LYS A 42 -3.88 -11.22 -4.06
N SER A 43 -3.49 -10.13 -3.43
CA SER A 43 -3.58 -9.97 -1.98
C SER A 43 -3.40 -8.52 -1.57
N VAL A 44 -3.91 -8.17 -0.40
CA VAL A 44 -3.67 -6.89 0.27
C VAL A 44 -3.02 -7.15 1.61
N GLU A 45 -1.94 -6.46 1.92
CA GLU A 45 -1.32 -6.44 3.24
C GLU A 45 -1.45 -5.03 3.81
N ALA A 46 -1.92 -4.90 5.04
CA ALA A 46 -1.92 -3.62 5.75
C ALA A 46 -1.04 -3.75 7.00
N TYR A 47 -0.16 -2.79 7.18
CA TYR A 47 0.70 -2.64 8.34
C TYR A 47 0.34 -1.32 9.00
N SER A 48 0.07 -1.34 10.29
CA SER A 48 -0.19 -0.15 11.08
C SER A 48 0.76 -0.13 12.27
N CYS A 49 1.37 1.02 12.53
CA CYS A 49 2.27 1.24 13.65
C CYS A 49 1.81 2.50 14.40
N GLU A 50 1.32 2.33 15.63
CA GLU A 50 0.90 3.42 16.52
C GLU A 50 1.83 3.45 17.74
N SER A 51 3.10 3.74 17.51
CA SER A 51 4.12 3.64 18.55
C SER A 51 5.29 4.57 18.28
N LYS A 52 5.43 5.59 19.12
CA LYS A 52 6.57 6.52 19.11
C LYS A 52 7.93 5.84 19.12
N LYS A 53 8.07 4.70 19.82
CA LYS A 53 9.34 3.96 19.90
C LYS A 53 9.68 3.25 18.58
N MET A 54 8.66 2.82 17.84
CA MET A 54 8.82 2.03 16.62
C MET A 54 8.73 2.88 15.35
N TYR A 55 8.16 4.08 15.43
CA TYR A 55 7.95 4.99 14.30
C TYR A 55 9.17 5.11 13.38
N ASP A 56 10.31 5.59 13.92
CA ASP A 56 11.53 5.79 13.12
C ASP A 56 12.07 4.46 12.56
N THR A 57 11.86 3.35 13.27
CA THR A 57 12.27 2.01 12.81
C THR A 57 11.43 1.55 11.63
N VAL A 58 10.12 1.76 11.68
CA VAL A 58 9.18 1.40 10.60
C VAL A 58 9.39 2.30 9.39
N ALA A 59 9.53 3.61 9.60
CA ALA A 59 9.84 4.56 8.53
C ALA A 59 11.15 4.19 7.79
N ALA A 60 12.23 3.91 8.53
CA ALA A 60 13.50 3.51 7.94
C ALA A 60 13.41 2.15 7.22
N ALA A 61 12.61 1.21 7.72
CA ALA A 61 12.38 -0.07 7.07
C ALA A 61 11.62 0.09 5.75
N PHE A 62 10.62 0.97 5.71
CA PHE A 62 9.88 1.30 4.49
C PHE A 62 10.79 1.99 3.46
N GLU A 63 11.60 2.97 3.87
CA GLU A 63 12.56 3.63 2.97
C GLU A 63 13.56 2.63 2.38
N LYS A 64 14.04 1.68 3.19
CA LYS A 64 14.90 0.59 2.71
C LYS A 64 14.18 -0.32 1.73
N LEU A 65 12.90 -0.61 1.96
CA LEU A 65 12.08 -1.39 1.02
C LEU A 65 11.99 -0.66 -0.33
N LEU A 66 11.69 0.64 -0.33
CA LEU A 66 11.64 1.44 -1.56
C LEU A 66 12.97 1.45 -2.30
N LYS A 67 14.12 1.53 -1.62
CA LYS A 67 15.44 1.45 -2.27
C LYS A 67 15.76 0.08 -2.89
N THR A 68 15.16 -0.97 -2.35
CA THR A 68 15.38 -2.35 -2.81
C THR A 68 14.44 -2.71 -3.97
N LEU A 69 13.27 -2.08 -4.00
CA LEU A 69 12.29 -2.25 -5.06
C LEU A 69 12.53 -1.18 -6.13
N LYS A 70 12.29 -1.51 -7.40
CA LYS A 70 12.19 -0.49 -8.42
C LYS A 70 10.78 0.09 -8.36
N THR A 71 10.66 1.28 -7.76
CA THR A 71 9.38 1.96 -7.55
C THR A 71 9.30 3.28 -8.33
N GLU A 72 8.08 3.64 -8.71
CA GLU A 72 7.73 4.94 -9.28
C GLU A 72 6.74 5.62 -8.32
N GLU A 73 7.04 6.85 -7.89
CA GLU A 73 6.13 7.65 -7.05
C GLU A 73 5.05 8.26 -7.93
N MET A 74 3.79 7.97 -7.61
CA MET A 74 2.63 8.44 -8.36
C MET A 74 1.96 9.63 -7.70
N VAL A 75 1.92 9.63 -6.37
CA VAL A 75 1.26 10.66 -5.56
C VAL A 75 2.15 10.99 -4.37
N TYR A 76 2.30 12.28 -4.12
CA TYR A 76 2.90 12.83 -2.91
C TYR A 76 1.98 13.93 -2.38
N SER A 77 1.63 13.86 -1.12
CA SER A 77 0.91 14.89 -0.39
C SER A 77 1.51 15.01 1.02
N GLU A 78 1.70 16.24 1.46
CA GLU A 78 2.15 16.55 2.81
C GLU A 78 1.33 17.75 3.32
N GLU A 79 0.56 17.52 4.37
CA GLU A 79 -0.29 18.53 5.01
C GLU A 79 -0.19 18.37 6.53
N ASP A 80 0.07 19.45 7.26
CA ASP A 80 0.10 19.48 8.73
C ASP A 80 0.94 18.39 9.41
N GLY A 81 2.05 17.96 8.78
CA GLY A 81 2.94 16.92 9.33
C GLY A 81 2.47 15.48 9.05
N GLU A 82 1.34 15.32 8.36
CA GLU A 82 0.90 14.08 7.73
C GLU A 82 1.47 13.98 6.32
N VAL A 83 2.07 12.84 6.01
CA VAL A 83 2.64 12.51 4.70
C VAL A 83 1.86 11.35 4.10
N SER A 84 1.36 11.52 2.89
CA SER A 84 0.71 10.48 2.09
C SER A 84 1.45 10.28 0.77
N GLN A 85 1.87 9.05 0.51
CA GLN A 85 2.65 8.68 -0.68
C GLN A 85 2.10 7.40 -1.30
N ILE A 86 1.98 7.38 -2.62
CA ILE A 86 1.60 6.18 -3.38
C ILE A 86 2.70 5.83 -4.37
N TYR A 87 3.18 4.59 -4.30
CA TYR A 87 4.22 4.07 -5.17
C TYR A 87 3.72 2.88 -5.98
N MET A 88 4.18 2.78 -7.23
CA MET A 88 3.99 1.63 -8.10
C MET A 88 5.27 0.82 -8.18
N VAL A 89 5.19 -0.49 -7.95
CA VAL A 89 6.33 -1.40 -8.00
C VAL A 89 6.44 -2.00 -9.40
N ILE A 90 7.48 -1.62 -10.13
CA ILE A 90 7.73 -2.06 -11.50
C ILE A 90 8.98 -2.96 -11.49
N PRO A 91 8.84 -4.29 -11.60
CA PRO A 91 9.98 -5.19 -11.58
C PRO A 91 11.00 -4.84 -12.66
N GLU A 92 12.27 -5.13 -12.39
CA GLU A 92 13.31 -4.98 -13.40
C GLU A 92 13.00 -5.84 -14.63
N GLY A 93 13.12 -5.26 -15.83
CA GLY A 93 12.73 -5.92 -17.09
C GLY A 93 11.24 -5.94 -17.40
N SER A 94 10.37 -5.42 -16.51
CA SER A 94 8.93 -5.27 -16.76
C SER A 94 8.56 -3.81 -17.09
N LYS A 95 7.48 -3.63 -17.86
CA LYS A 95 6.76 -2.36 -18.00
C LYS A 95 5.44 -2.34 -17.22
N GLU A 96 5.01 -3.50 -16.73
CA GLU A 96 3.77 -3.63 -15.98
C GLU A 96 4.05 -3.55 -14.47
N PRO A 97 3.33 -2.68 -13.74
CA PRO A 97 3.33 -2.67 -12.27
C PRO A 97 2.80 -3.99 -11.71
N THR A 98 3.41 -4.45 -10.62
CA THR A 98 3.07 -5.73 -9.96
C THR A 98 2.63 -5.58 -8.52
N ALA A 99 2.77 -4.37 -7.97
CA ALA A 99 2.20 -4.00 -6.70
C ALA A 99 2.07 -2.48 -6.59
N MET A 100 1.22 -2.04 -5.68
CA MET A 100 1.12 -0.66 -5.22
C MET A 100 1.45 -0.64 -3.73
N LEU A 101 2.18 0.39 -3.32
CA LEU A 101 2.47 0.69 -1.93
C LEU A 101 1.79 2.03 -1.61
N ILE A 102 0.99 2.07 -0.57
CA ILE A 102 0.41 3.29 -0.03
C ILE A 102 1.06 3.48 1.34
N TYR A 103 1.67 4.63 1.56
CA TYR A 103 2.33 4.99 2.79
C TYR A 103 1.68 6.26 3.32
N ASN A 104 1.08 6.17 4.51
CA ASN A 104 0.60 7.32 5.25
C ASN A 104 1.37 7.37 6.57
N ALA A 105 1.88 8.54 6.93
CA ALA A 105 2.59 8.73 8.17
C ALA A 105 2.22 10.06 8.81
N ASP A 106 1.85 10.03 10.07
CA ASP A 106 1.57 11.20 10.87
C ASP A 106 2.60 11.27 12.01
N ARG A 107 3.45 12.30 11.96
CA ARG A 107 4.53 12.45 12.92
C ARG A 107 4.06 12.99 14.27
N ASP A 108 2.98 13.75 14.31
CA ASP A 108 2.46 14.33 15.54
C ASP A 108 1.79 13.26 16.41
N PHE A 109 1.18 12.27 15.77
CA PHE A 109 0.57 11.11 16.44
C PHE A 109 1.48 9.87 16.52
N TYR A 110 2.64 9.88 15.83
CA TYR A 110 3.56 8.74 15.72
C TYR A 110 2.90 7.50 15.10
N GLU A 111 2.13 7.74 14.04
CA GLU A 111 1.37 6.73 13.34
C GLU A 111 1.94 6.50 11.94
N ILE A 112 2.09 5.24 11.54
CA ILE A 112 2.44 4.86 10.17
C ILE A 112 1.48 3.77 9.71
N ASN A 113 0.82 4.00 8.59
CA ASN A 113 -0.03 3.03 7.91
C ASN A 113 0.54 2.73 6.52
N ILE A 114 0.84 1.46 6.27
CA ILE A 114 1.40 0.99 5.00
C ILE A 114 0.47 -0.06 4.43
N VAL A 115 -0.08 0.20 3.24
CA VAL A 115 -0.88 -0.77 2.49
C VAL A 115 -0.09 -1.25 1.29
N VAL A 116 0.02 -2.56 1.13
CA VAL A 116 0.67 -3.22 0.01
C VAL A 116 -0.40 -3.99 -0.75
N ILE A 117 -0.70 -3.55 -1.96
CA ILE A 117 -1.63 -4.22 -2.86
C ILE A 117 -0.81 -4.99 -3.88
N HIS A 118 -0.87 -6.32 -3.82
CA HIS A 118 -0.19 -7.19 -4.77
C HIS A 118 -1.12 -7.55 -5.92
N GLY A 119 -0.67 -7.38 -7.15
CA GLY A 119 -1.52 -7.65 -8.32
C GLY A 119 -1.07 -6.89 -9.56
N LYS A 120 -1.71 -7.15 -10.69
CA LYS A 120 -1.60 -6.21 -11.81
C LYS A 120 -2.45 -4.99 -11.45
N ILE A 121 -1.88 -3.81 -11.58
CA ILE A 121 -2.57 -2.57 -11.20
C ILE A 121 -2.55 -1.64 -12.40
N ASN A 122 -3.74 -1.23 -12.82
CA ASN A 122 -3.87 -0.25 -13.87
C ASN A 122 -3.76 1.17 -13.29
N ALA A 123 -2.61 1.82 -13.52
CA ALA A 123 -2.36 3.18 -13.05
C ALA A 123 -3.37 4.20 -13.60
N SER A 124 -3.97 3.96 -14.78
CA SER A 124 -4.96 4.86 -15.36
C SER A 124 -6.29 4.89 -14.62
N ALA A 125 -6.51 3.98 -13.67
CA ALA A 125 -7.70 3.93 -12.83
C ALA A 125 -7.53 4.70 -11.50
N ILE A 126 -6.35 5.25 -11.23
CA ILE A 126 -6.05 5.97 -9.99
C ILE A 126 -6.40 7.47 -10.18
N PRO A 127 -7.37 8.01 -9.43
CA PRO A 127 -7.70 9.44 -9.48
C PRO A 127 -6.46 10.28 -9.13
N GLY A 128 -6.12 11.28 -9.94
CA GLY A 128 -4.98 12.18 -9.71
C GLY A 128 -3.63 11.70 -10.26
N ALA A 129 -3.55 10.51 -10.87
CA ALA A 129 -2.32 10.01 -11.51
C ALA A 129 -2.06 10.55 -12.93
N THR A 130 -2.98 11.37 -13.46
CA THR A 130 -2.84 12.05 -14.75
C THR A 130 -3.15 13.53 -14.58
N ASP A 131 -2.11 14.33 -14.44
CA ASP A 131 -2.01 15.69 -14.97
C ASP A 131 -0.86 15.73 -15.99
#